data_AF-A0A930BF74-F1
#
_entry.id   AF-A0A930BF74-F1
#
_cell.length_a   1.000
_cell.length_b   1.000
_cell.length_c   1.000
_cell.angle_alpha   90.00
_cell.angle_beta   90.00
_cell.angle_gamma   90.00
#
_symmetry.space_group_name_H-M   'P 1'
#
loop_
_entity.id
_entity.type
_entity.pdbx_description
1 polymer ?
#
loop_
_entity_poly.entity_id
_entity_poly.type
_entity_poly.pdbx_seq_one_letter_code
_entity_poly.pdbx_strand_id
1 'polypeptide(L)'
;MAAKYDFETLSQALDMMKSDDPEGRRKGEKVLRQAACLELGTKNTVPVREWFISHTKELMEAITSEKDAKLLWGYIYMLQAFCQRYIQEAYLVCDSEKFISDGRTAAFKIQAWKTVNSFLSSSNLSVLQAAGSFIWIYGDSRAWDIFAKVLDKKRDKLTLSHISIAIGGCRRCLIEGGELKDIYNNTVTMDKLIESEQARKLLKKFTDIMEKTSTAKRLCAVTIDNLREIMSVL
;
A
#
# COMPACT_ATOMS: atom_id res chain seq x y z
N MET A 1 22.04 20.73 9.73
CA MET A 1 22.07 19.90 8.50
C MET A 1 20.68 19.87 7.88
N ALA A 2 20.50 20.33 6.64
CA ALA A 2 19.21 20.40 5.94
C ALA A 2 18.50 19.03 5.84
N ALA A 3 17.16 19.05 5.76
CA ALA A 3 16.36 17.86 5.46
C ALA A 3 16.66 17.40 4.01
N LYS A 4 16.73 16.09 3.77
CA LYS A 4 17.01 15.55 2.42
C LYS A 4 15.78 15.69 1.50
N TYR A 5 14.60 15.67 2.11
CA TYR A 5 13.31 15.79 1.43
C TYR A 5 12.58 16.99 2.02
N ASP A 6 13.11 18.18 1.72
CA ASP A 6 12.44 19.43 2.01
C ASP A 6 11.31 19.71 1.00
N PHE A 7 10.56 20.78 1.24
CA PHE A 7 9.42 21.16 0.41
C PHE A 7 9.81 21.39 -1.05
N GLU A 8 10.94 22.06 -1.30
CA GLU A 8 11.40 22.37 -2.65
C GLU A 8 11.71 21.08 -3.43
N THR A 9 12.47 20.17 -2.82
CA THR A 9 12.84 18.89 -3.44
C THR A 9 11.60 18.08 -3.82
N LEU A 10 10.60 18.04 -2.94
CA LEU A 10 9.37 17.28 -3.18
C LEU A 10 8.49 17.96 -4.24
N SER A 11 8.38 19.30 -4.22
CA SER A 11 7.64 20.05 -5.25
C SER A 11 8.25 19.89 -6.64
N GLN A 12 9.57 19.97 -6.76
CA GLN A 12 10.26 19.68 -8.02
C GLN A 12 9.98 18.25 -8.52
N ALA A 13 9.92 17.28 -7.62
CA ALA A 13 9.58 15.90 -7.98
C ALA A 13 8.13 15.74 -8.45
N LEU A 14 7.19 16.50 -7.90
CA LEU A 14 5.81 16.55 -8.38
C LEU A 14 5.71 17.19 -9.77
N ASP A 15 6.47 18.24 -10.04
CA ASP A 15 6.52 18.85 -11.37
C ASP A 15 7.10 17.86 -12.40
N MET A 16 8.12 17.10 -12.02
CA MET A 16 8.64 16.01 -12.83
C MET A 16 7.59 14.92 -13.10
N MET A 17 6.71 14.59 -12.14
CA MET A 17 5.59 13.65 -12.39
C MET A 17 4.61 14.15 -13.45
N LYS A 18 4.52 15.47 -13.66
CA LYS A 18 3.63 16.10 -14.64
C LYS A 18 4.31 16.32 -16.00
N SER A 19 5.60 15.97 -16.13
CA SER A 19 6.35 16.19 -17.37
C SER A 19 5.91 15.25 -18.50
N ASP A 20 5.97 15.72 -19.73
CA ASP A 20 5.72 14.89 -20.92
C ASP A 20 6.78 13.77 -21.09
N ASP A 21 8.00 13.99 -20.59
CA ASP A 21 9.10 13.02 -20.62
C ASP A 21 8.88 11.86 -19.62
N PRO A 22 8.78 10.59 -20.08
CA PRO A 22 8.67 9.44 -19.19
C PRO A 22 9.86 9.26 -18.24
N GLU A 23 11.06 9.71 -18.61
CA GLU A 23 12.23 9.60 -17.72
C GLU A 23 12.18 10.65 -16.60
N GLY A 24 11.73 11.88 -16.91
CA GLY A 24 11.33 12.89 -15.92
C GLY A 24 10.33 12.33 -14.92
N ARG A 25 9.23 11.74 -15.38
CA ARG A 25 8.20 11.15 -14.50
C ARG A 25 8.74 10.04 -13.60
N ARG A 26 9.64 9.19 -14.11
CA ARG A 26 10.33 8.16 -13.30
C ARG A 26 11.22 8.76 -12.22
N LYS A 27 11.92 9.85 -12.51
CA LYS A 27 12.75 10.55 -11.50
C LYS A 27 11.87 11.13 -10.40
N GLY A 28 10.78 11.81 -10.77
CA GLY A 28 9.78 12.33 -9.83
C GLY A 28 9.18 11.24 -8.95
N GLU A 29 8.70 10.15 -9.57
CA GLU A 29 8.20 8.95 -8.88
C GLU A 29 9.18 8.44 -7.84
N LYS A 30 10.44 8.26 -8.25
CA LYS A 30 11.48 7.69 -7.39
C LYS A 30 11.72 8.55 -6.16
N VAL A 31 11.80 9.87 -6.32
CA VAL A 31 12.04 10.80 -5.20
C VAL A 31 10.89 10.75 -4.21
N LEU A 32 9.64 10.90 -4.68
CA LEU A 32 8.46 10.92 -3.82
C LEU A 32 8.19 9.57 -3.15
N ARG A 33 8.37 8.46 -3.87
CA ARG A 33 8.25 7.13 -3.28
C ARG A 33 9.31 6.89 -2.20
N GLN A 34 10.55 7.33 -2.42
CA GLN A 34 11.59 7.21 -1.39
C GLN A 34 11.26 8.05 -0.16
N ALA A 35 10.74 9.27 -0.33
CA ALA A 35 10.29 10.11 0.78
C ALA A 35 9.17 9.43 1.59
N ALA A 36 8.15 8.89 0.90
CA ALA A 36 7.04 8.16 1.52
C ALA A 36 7.47 6.88 2.25
N CYS A 37 8.63 6.29 1.89
CA CYS A 37 9.15 5.08 2.53
C CYS A 37 10.16 5.35 3.66
N LEU A 38 10.49 6.61 3.95
CA LEU A 38 11.43 6.94 5.03
C LEU A 38 10.91 6.51 6.39
N GLU A 39 11.83 6.15 7.28
CA GLU A 39 11.54 5.84 8.67
C GLU A 39 10.97 7.05 9.43
N LEU A 40 10.05 6.77 10.35
CA LEU A 40 9.50 7.77 11.27
C LEU A 40 10.53 8.20 12.31
N GLY A 41 10.35 9.37 12.91
CA GLY A 41 11.27 9.91 13.90
C GLY A 41 12.57 10.49 13.30
N THR A 42 12.70 10.50 11.97
CA THR A 42 13.81 11.18 11.31
C THR A 42 13.52 12.68 11.18
N LYS A 43 14.57 13.50 10.97
CA LYS A 43 14.41 14.94 10.69
C LYS A 43 13.53 15.27 9.47
N ASN A 44 13.26 14.28 8.61
CA ASN A 44 12.41 14.45 7.43
C ASN A 44 10.93 14.14 7.71
N THR A 45 10.58 13.53 8.85
CA THR A 45 9.23 13.01 9.10
C THR A 45 8.16 14.11 9.01
N VAL A 46 8.35 15.24 9.69
CA VAL A 46 7.40 16.36 9.66
C VAL A 46 7.35 17.03 8.28
N PRO A 47 8.48 17.44 7.66
CA PRO A 47 8.47 18.04 6.32
C PRO A 47 7.80 17.18 5.25
N VAL A 48 8.10 15.87 5.21
CA VAL A 48 7.52 14.95 4.23
C VAL A 48 6.01 14.88 4.40
N ARG A 49 5.50 14.70 5.63
CA ARG A 49 4.06 14.65 5.88
C ARG A 49 3.37 15.95 5.47
N GLU A 50 3.87 17.09 5.94
CA GLU A 50 3.24 18.38 5.65
C GLU A 50 3.20 18.66 4.15
N TRP A 51 4.24 18.27 3.41
CA TRP A 51 4.26 18.41 1.96
C TRP A 51 3.18 17.55 1.29
N PHE A 52 3.10 16.25 1.59
CA PHE A 52 2.10 15.35 1.00
C PHE A 52 0.66 15.82 1.28
N ILE A 53 0.40 16.24 2.51
CA ILE A 53 -0.92 16.75 2.91
C ILE A 53 -1.25 18.06 2.17
N SER A 54 -0.28 18.96 2.04
CA SER A 54 -0.51 20.28 1.42
C SER A 54 -0.67 20.21 -0.11
N HIS A 55 -0.15 19.17 -0.76
CA HIS A 55 -0.20 18.97 -2.22
C HIS A 55 -1.14 17.83 -2.63
N THR A 56 -2.12 17.50 -1.77
CA THR A 56 -3.04 16.37 -1.99
C THR A 56 -3.66 16.44 -3.39
N LYS A 57 -4.24 17.58 -3.76
CA LYS A 57 -5.01 17.72 -5.00
C LYS A 57 -4.13 17.50 -6.23
N GLU A 58 -3.03 18.23 -6.32
CA GLU A 58 -2.09 18.20 -7.44
C GLU A 58 -1.45 16.81 -7.60
N LEU A 59 -1.16 16.14 -6.47
CA LEU A 59 -0.64 14.78 -6.47
C LEU A 59 -1.69 13.79 -7.02
N MET A 60 -2.93 13.83 -6.53
CA MET A 60 -3.98 12.93 -7.01
C MET A 60 -4.31 13.15 -8.49
N GLU A 61 -4.31 14.40 -8.96
CA GLU A 61 -4.49 14.75 -10.37
C GLU A 61 -3.38 14.16 -11.24
N ALA A 62 -2.12 14.32 -10.82
CA ALA A 62 -0.97 13.74 -11.53
C ALA A 62 -1.10 12.20 -11.63
N ILE A 63 -1.42 11.53 -10.52
CA ILE A 63 -1.59 10.06 -10.49
C ILE A 63 -2.75 9.61 -11.39
N THR A 64 -3.88 10.32 -11.37
CA THR A 64 -5.06 9.97 -12.18
C THR A 64 -4.80 10.14 -13.68
N SER A 65 -3.96 11.11 -14.05
CA SER A 65 -3.60 11.37 -15.44
C SER A 65 -2.64 10.34 -16.03
N GLU A 66 -1.84 9.65 -15.21
CA GLU A 66 -0.83 8.69 -15.67
C GLU A 66 -1.45 7.48 -16.38
N LYS A 67 -0.80 7.04 -17.46
CA LYS A 67 -1.19 5.90 -18.30
C LYS A 67 -0.16 4.78 -18.32
N ASP A 68 1.10 5.07 -17.98
CA ASP A 68 2.14 4.07 -17.83
C ASP A 68 1.88 3.22 -16.57
N ALA A 69 1.66 1.93 -16.79
CA ALA A 69 1.33 0.99 -15.72
C ALA A 69 2.45 0.79 -14.69
N LYS A 70 3.72 0.96 -15.08
CA LYS A 70 4.87 0.83 -14.18
C LYS A 70 4.96 2.06 -13.27
N LEU A 71 4.71 3.26 -13.83
CA LEU A 71 4.62 4.49 -13.04
C LEU A 71 3.40 4.47 -12.10
N LEU A 72 2.22 4.07 -12.59
CA LEU A 72 1.03 3.89 -11.76
C LEU A 72 1.27 2.95 -10.59
N TRP A 73 1.95 1.82 -10.82
CA TRP A 73 2.34 0.92 -9.72
C TRP A 73 3.17 1.64 -8.66
N GLY A 74 4.17 2.42 -9.08
CA GLY A 74 5.04 3.20 -8.18
C GLY A 74 4.26 4.25 -7.39
N TYR A 75 3.36 4.98 -8.06
CA TYR A 75 2.50 5.98 -7.44
C TYR A 75 1.53 5.41 -6.42
N ILE A 76 0.84 4.30 -6.75
CA ILE A 76 -0.07 3.65 -5.81
C ILE A 76 0.70 3.11 -4.61
N TYR A 77 1.88 2.52 -4.83
CA TYR A 77 2.73 2.05 -3.74
C TYR A 77 3.24 3.21 -2.87
N MET A 78 3.58 4.36 -3.46
CA MET A 78 3.92 5.58 -2.71
C MET A 78 2.76 6.02 -1.82
N LEU A 79 1.53 6.07 -2.34
CA LEU A 79 0.35 6.40 -1.54
C LEU A 79 0.13 5.39 -0.41
N GLN A 80 0.29 4.10 -0.69
CA GLN A 80 0.20 3.04 0.33
C GLN A 80 1.23 3.25 1.43
N ALA A 81 2.50 3.43 1.07
CA ALA A 81 3.60 3.61 2.02
C ALA A 81 3.39 4.86 2.88
N PHE A 82 2.97 5.98 2.26
CA PHE A 82 2.66 7.20 2.99
C PHE A 82 1.49 7.00 3.95
N CYS A 83 0.38 6.43 3.48
CA CYS A 83 -0.79 6.19 4.32
C CYS A 83 -0.51 5.24 5.48
N GLN A 84 0.16 4.12 5.22
CA GLN A 84 0.49 3.18 6.26
C GLN A 84 1.42 3.81 7.30
N ARG A 85 2.51 4.45 6.85
CA ARG A 85 3.55 4.92 7.76
C ARG A 85 3.23 6.26 8.42
N TYR A 86 2.78 7.25 7.65
CA TYR A 86 2.54 8.62 8.15
C TYR A 86 1.10 8.88 8.59
N ILE A 87 0.19 7.91 8.46
CA ILE A 87 -1.19 8.05 8.92
C ILE A 87 -1.55 6.93 9.90
N GLN A 88 -1.48 5.67 9.48
CA GLN A 88 -1.85 4.55 10.36
C GLN A 88 -0.83 4.36 11.49
N GLU A 89 0.46 4.49 11.20
CA GLU A 89 1.56 4.35 12.17
C GLU A 89 1.99 5.70 12.78
N ALA A 90 1.19 6.75 12.62
CA ALA A 90 1.44 8.09 13.16
C ALA A 90 1.68 8.13 14.67
N TYR A 91 1.13 7.16 15.41
CA TYR A 91 1.32 7.03 16.86
C TYR A 91 2.79 6.79 17.25
N LEU A 92 3.65 6.37 16.30
CA LEU A 92 5.09 6.17 16.50
C LEU A 92 5.91 7.47 16.39
N VAL A 93 5.30 8.60 16.02
CA VAL A 93 5.98 9.90 15.88
C VAL A 93 5.99 10.66 17.20
N CYS A 94 7.07 11.40 17.50
CA CYS A 94 7.08 12.35 18.61
C CYS A 94 5.96 13.39 18.45
N ASP A 95 5.26 13.74 19.52
CA ASP A 95 4.07 14.62 19.50
C ASP A 95 2.94 14.11 18.59
N SER A 96 2.75 12.78 18.55
CA SER A 96 1.76 12.11 17.70
C SER A 96 0.33 12.66 17.83
N GLU A 97 -0.07 13.20 18.99
CA GLU A 97 -1.39 13.81 19.18
C GLU A 97 -1.67 14.92 18.16
N LYS A 98 -0.74 15.87 17.99
CA LYS A 98 -0.88 16.95 16.99
C LYS A 98 -0.87 16.41 15.56
N PHE A 99 -0.08 15.37 15.34
CA PHE A 99 0.09 14.72 14.05
C PHE A 99 -1.16 13.95 13.62
N ILE A 100 -1.87 13.34 14.58
CA ILE A 100 -3.10 12.55 14.38
C ILE A 100 -4.32 13.47 14.32
N SER A 101 -4.40 14.51 15.16
CA SER A 101 -5.57 15.40 15.25
C SER A 101 -5.77 16.32 14.05
N ASP A 102 -4.80 16.39 13.14
CA ASP A 102 -4.88 17.22 11.94
C ASP A 102 -5.89 16.65 10.93
N GLY A 103 -7.04 17.32 10.83
CA GLY A 103 -8.14 16.94 9.93
C GLY A 103 -7.76 16.86 8.45
N ARG A 104 -6.68 17.52 8.01
CA ARG A 104 -6.17 17.41 6.63
C ARG A 104 -5.67 15.99 6.34
N THR A 105 -5.22 15.26 7.36
CA THR A 105 -4.82 13.85 7.25
C THR A 105 -5.98 12.96 6.80
N ALA A 106 -7.17 13.16 7.39
CA ALA A 106 -8.37 12.41 7.00
C ALA A 106 -8.79 12.75 5.56
N ALA A 107 -8.69 14.02 5.17
CA ALA A 107 -8.97 14.46 3.80
C ALA A 107 -8.00 13.83 2.79
N PHE A 108 -6.69 13.82 3.06
CA PHE A 108 -5.69 13.16 2.23
C PHE A 108 -6.03 11.67 2.06
N LYS A 109 -6.29 10.98 3.18
CA LYS A 109 -6.59 9.55 3.22
C LYS A 109 -7.76 9.20 2.30
N ILE A 110 -8.88 9.92 2.45
CA ILE A 110 -10.09 9.74 1.64
C ILE A 110 -9.83 10.01 0.16
N GLN A 111 -9.08 11.06 -0.17
CA GLN A 111 -8.74 11.35 -1.56
C GLN A 111 -7.83 10.28 -2.17
N ALA A 112 -6.80 9.83 -1.44
CA ALA A 112 -5.94 8.72 -1.86
C ALA A 112 -6.76 7.45 -2.13
N TRP A 113 -7.69 7.12 -1.24
CA TRP A 113 -8.57 5.98 -1.41
C TRP A 113 -9.48 6.12 -2.64
N LYS A 114 -10.09 7.29 -2.88
CA LYS A 114 -10.90 7.53 -4.08
C LYS A 114 -10.07 7.37 -5.36
N THR A 115 -8.88 7.96 -5.39
CA THR A 115 -7.94 7.85 -6.51
C THR A 115 -7.59 6.39 -6.78
N VAL A 116 -7.19 5.64 -5.76
CA VAL A 116 -6.80 4.23 -5.93
C VAL A 116 -8.00 3.33 -6.29
N ASN A 117 -9.20 3.61 -5.76
CA ASN A 117 -10.40 2.84 -6.10
C ASN A 117 -10.74 2.93 -7.60
N SER A 118 -10.42 4.04 -8.26
CA SER A 118 -10.61 4.17 -9.70
C SER A 118 -9.80 3.16 -10.52
N PHE A 119 -8.71 2.61 -9.94
CA PHE A 119 -7.85 1.61 -10.58
C PHE A 119 -8.22 0.15 -10.29
N LEU A 120 -9.24 -0.12 -9.46
CA LEU A 120 -9.67 -1.50 -9.15
C LEU A 120 -10.30 -2.22 -10.35
N SER A 121 -10.70 -1.47 -11.39
CA SER A 121 -11.17 -2.01 -12.67
C SER A 121 -10.06 -2.17 -13.71
N SER A 122 -8.80 -1.86 -13.37
CA SER A 122 -7.68 -1.92 -14.31
C SER A 122 -7.48 -3.33 -14.87
N SER A 123 -7.27 -3.41 -16.18
CA SER A 123 -6.88 -4.65 -16.86
C SER A 123 -5.39 -4.98 -16.62
N ASN A 124 -4.59 -4.01 -16.18
CA ASN A 124 -3.18 -4.22 -15.88
C ASN A 124 -3.01 -4.84 -14.49
N LEU A 125 -2.51 -6.07 -14.45
CA LEU A 125 -2.39 -6.85 -13.22
C LEU A 125 -1.38 -6.26 -12.22
N SER A 126 -0.35 -5.54 -12.66
CA SER A 126 0.57 -4.86 -11.74
C SER A 126 -0.17 -3.71 -11.04
N VAL A 127 -0.87 -2.86 -11.80
CA VAL A 127 -1.68 -1.77 -11.23
C VAL A 127 -2.75 -2.33 -10.28
N LEU A 128 -3.42 -3.41 -10.68
CA LEU A 128 -4.44 -4.06 -9.86
C LEU A 128 -3.87 -4.65 -8.56
N GLN A 129 -2.68 -5.26 -8.61
CA GLN A 129 -1.95 -5.73 -7.41
C GLN A 129 -1.63 -4.56 -6.46
N ALA A 130 -1.12 -3.44 -6.99
CA ALA A 130 -0.81 -2.27 -6.17
C ALA A 130 -2.09 -1.69 -5.54
N ALA A 131 -3.19 -1.58 -6.30
CA ALA A 131 -4.47 -1.11 -5.79
C ALA A 131 -5.04 -2.03 -4.70
N GLY A 132 -4.96 -3.36 -4.91
CA GLY A 132 -5.33 -4.35 -3.88
C GLY A 132 -4.50 -4.21 -2.60
N SER A 133 -3.20 -3.97 -2.75
CA SER A 133 -2.28 -3.74 -1.61
C SER A 133 -2.62 -2.47 -0.84
N PHE A 134 -3.03 -1.41 -1.55
CA PHE A 134 -3.47 -0.16 -0.94
C PHE A 134 -4.80 -0.30 -0.19
N ILE A 135 -5.82 -0.96 -0.74
CA ILE A 135 -7.10 -1.08 -0.02
C ILE A 135 -6.98 -2.05 1.18
N TRP A 136 -6.06 -3.01 1.11
CA TRP A 136 -5.77 -3.91 2.22
C TRP A 136 -5.31 -3.18 3.49
N ILE A 137 -4.51 -2.11 3.39
CA ILE A 137 -4.06 -1.36 4.58
C ILE A 137 -5.20 -0.62 5.32
N TYR A 138 -6.43 -0.70 4.81
CA TYR A 138 -7.66 -0.24 5.44
C TYR A 138 -8.64 -1.37 5.75
N GLY A 139 -8.20 -2.64 5.66
CA GLY A 139 -9.01 -3.81 5.98
C GLY A 139 -10.11 -4.10 4.96
N ASP A 140 -9.98 -3.60 3.73
CA ASP A 140 -10.97 -3.83 2.69
C ASP A 140 -10.83 -5.26 2.12
N SER A 141 -11.81 -6.13 2.42
CA SER A 141 -11.79 -7.54 2.05
C SER A 141 -11.78 -7.80 0.54
N ARG A 142 -12.14 -6.79 -0.29
CA ARG A 142 -12.03 -6.88 -1.76
C ARG A 142 -10.60 -7.12 -2.22
N ALA A 143 -9.60 -6.79 -1.39
CA ALA A 143 -8.19 -7.03 -1.67
C ALA A 143 -7.89 -8.51 -1.98
N TRP A 144 -8.54 -9.44 -1.28
CA TRP A 144 -8.21 -10.86 -1.40
C TRP A 144 -8.61 -11.47 -2.74
N ASP A 145 -9.78 -11.10 -3.26
CA ASP A 145 -10.20 -11.52 -4.58
C ASP A 145 -9.35 -10.91 -5.68
N ILE A 146 -8.90 -9.67 -5.49
CA ILE A 146 -7.92 -9.03 -6.37
C ILE A 146 -6.60 -9.82 -6.37
N PHE A 147 -6.07 -10.16 -5.19
CA PHE A 147 -4.83 -10.94 -5.09
C PHE A 147 -4.97 -12.31 -5.75
N ALA A 148 -6.07 -13.01 -5.52
CA ALA A 148 -6.32 -14.29 -6.17
C ALA A 148 -6.36 -14.17 -7.70
N LYS A 149 -7.03 -13.14 -8.24
CA LYS A 149 -7.07 -12.83 -9.68
C LYS A 149 -5.69 -12.48 -10.24
N VAL A 150 -4.87 -11.75 -9.49
CA VAL A 150 -3.50 -11.43 -9.90
C VAL A 150 -2.65 -12.71 -9.98
N LEU A 151 -2.76 -13.60 -8.99
CA LEU A 151 -2.00 -14.86 -8.90
C LEU A 151 -2.35 -15.87 -10.00
N ASP A 152 -3.51 -15.73 -10.65
CA ASP A 152 -3.85 -16.55 -11.82
C ASP A 152 -2.81 -16.40 -12.94
N LYS A 153 -2.25 -15.20 -13.11
CA LYS A 153 -1.40 -14.84 -14.25
C LYS A 153 -0.01 -14.30 -13.85
N LYS A 154 0.15 -13.70 -12.67
CA LYS A 154 1.44 -13.15 -12.18
C LYS A 154 1.95 -13.93 -10.97
N ARG A 155 3.16 -14.47 -11.11
CA ARG A 155 3.81 -15.34 -10.10
C ARG A 155 5.28 -14.97 -9.87
N ASP A 156 5.67 -13.78 -10.31
CA ASP A 156 7.01 -13.27 -10.05
C ASP A 156 7.20 -13.00 -8.55
N LYS A 157 8.46 -13.02 -8.11
CA LYS A 157 8.83 -12.90 -6.69
C LYS A 157 8.29 -11.63 -6.04
N LEU A 158 8.24 -10.51 -6.76
CA LEU A 158 7.75 -9.24 -6.24
C LEU A 158 6.25 -9.29 -5.96
N THR A 159 5.47 -9.79 -6.92
CA THR A 159 4.03 -10.02 -6.77
C THR A 159 3.74 -10.92 -5.57
N LEU A 160 4.43 -12.05 -5.48
CA LEU A 160 4.27 -12.99 -4.36
C LEU A 160 4.63 -12.33 -3.03
N SER A 161 5.70 -11.55 -2.97
CA SER A 161 6.14 -10.89 -1.75
C SER A 161 5.11 -9.89 -1.24
N HIS A 162 4.51 -9.07 -2.11
CA HIS A 162 3.50 -8.09 -1.71
C HIS A 162 2.25 -8.76 -1.13
N ILE A 163 1.75 -9.78 -1.81
CA ILE A 163 0.56 -10.52 -1.34
C ILE A 163 0.86 -11.26 -0.03
N SER A 164 2.05 -11.84 0.09
CA SER A 164 2.50 -12.51 1.32
C SER A 164 2.59 -11.57 2.51
N ILE A 165 3.04 -10.32 2.30
CA ILE A 165 3.05 -9.27 3.33
C ILE A 165 1.63 -8.94 3.79
N ALA A 166 0.68 -8.81 2.85
CA ALA A 166 -0.72 -8.56 3.19
C ALA A 166 -1.32 -9.71 4.03
N ILE A 167 -1.10 -10.95 3.60
CA ILE A 167 -1.52 -12.16 4.35
C ILE A 167 -0.89 -12.20 5.74
N GLY A 168 0.42 -11.93 5.85
CA GLY A 168 1.09 -11.85 7.15
C GLY A 168 0.50 -10.77 8.04
N GLY A 169 0.18 -9.59 7.49
CA GLY A 169 -0.53 -8.53 8.21
C GLY A 169 -1.91 -8.97 8.71
N CYS A 170 -2.67 -9.71 7.89
CA CYS A 170 -3.97 -10.25 8.26
C CYS A 170 -3.85 -11.24 9.42
N ARG A 171 -2.90 -12.17 9.34
CA ARG A 171 -2.57 -13.10 10.43
C ARG A 171 -2.29 -12.35 11.73
N ARG A 172 -1.44 -11.31 11.69
CA ARG A 172 -1.13 -10.51 12.90
C ARG A 172 -2.38 -9.86 13.50
N CYS A 173 -3.29 -9.35 12.67
CA CYS A 173 -4.53 -8.77 13.18
C CYS A 173 -5.41 -9.83 13.85
N LEU A 174 -5.62 -10.96 13.18
CA LEU A 174 -6.52 -12.02 13.66
C LEU A 174 -6.00 -12.80 14.87
N ILE A 175 -4.69 -13.03 14.95
CA ILE A 175 -4.09 -13.98 15.90
C ILE A 175 -3.26 -13.27 16.96
N GLU A 176 -2.52 -12.23 16.58
CA GLU A 176 -1.63 -11.50 17.51
C GLU A 176 -2.29 -10.27 18.13
N GLY A 177 -3.57 -10.02 17.83
CA GLY A 177 -4.33 -8.90 18.38
C GLY A 177 -3.98 -7.53 17.79
N GLY A 178 -3.44 -7.49 16.57
CA GLY A 178 -3.15 -6.24 15.88
C GLY A 178 -4.44 -5.47 15.52
N GLU A 179 -4.49 -4.16 15.80
CA GLU A 179 -5.60 -3.31 15.37
C GLU A 179 -5.40 -2.78 13.94
N LEU A 180 -6.47 -2.77 13.15
CA LEU A 180 -6.52 -2.14 11.83
C LEU A 180 -7.65 -1.10 11.80
N LYS A 181 -7.36 0.10 11.28
CA LYS A 181 -8.36 1.16 11.11
C LYS A 181 -8.75 1.30 9.64
N ASP A 182 -10.04 1.46 9.39
CA ASP A 182 -10.59 1.65 8.05
C ASP A 182 -10.33 3.08 7.51
N ILE A 183 -10.88 3.36 6.33
CA ILE A 183 -10.78 4.67 5.69
C ILE A 183 -11.45 5.81 6.48
N TYR A 184 -12.28 5.50 7.46
CA TYR A 184 -12.98 6.43 8.34
C TYR A 184 -12.47 6.42 9.80
N ASN A 185 -11.34 5.73 10.06
CA ASN A 185 -10.75 5.52 11.39
C ASN A 185 -11.57 4.62 12.33
N ASN A 186 -12.54 3.86 11.83
CA ASN A 186 -13.22 2.84 12.62
C ASN A 186 -12.31 1.61 12.74
N THR A 187 -12.33 0.95 13.89
CA THR A 187 -11.69 -0.36 14.04
C THR A 187 -12.36 -1.35 13.09
N VAL A 188 -11.58 -1.97 12.21
CA VAL A 188 -12.05 -3.05 11.35
C VAL A 188 -12.28 -4.28 12.21
N THR A 189 -13.49 -4.83 12.16
CA THR A 189 -13.83 -6.03 12.93
C THR A 189 -13.15 -7.25 12.31
N MET A 190 -12.61 -8.12 13.16
CA MET A 190 -11.79 -9.26 12.74
C MET A 190 -12.52 -10.21 11.78
N ASP A 191 -13.82 -10.42 12.00
CA ASP A 191 -14.71 -11.25 11.17
C ASP A 191 -14.87 -10.74 9.73
N LYS A 192 -14.50 -9.48 9.46
CA LYS A 192 -14.63 -8.85 8.13
C LYS A 192 -13.30 -8.69 7.40
N LEU A 193 -12.18 -9.04 8.04
CA LEU A 193 -10.87 -8.85 7.44
C LEU A 193 -10.66 -9.75 6.23
N ILE A 194 -11.06 -11.01 6.30
CA ILE A 194 -10.96 -11.99 5.22
C ILE A 194 -12.06 -13.05 5.41
N GLU A 195 -12.70 -13.45 4.31
CA GLU A 195 -13.67 -14.54 4.35
C GLU A 195 -12.97 -15.91 4.25
N SER A 196 -13.56 -16.93 4.88
CA SER A 196 -13.12 -18.32 4.83
C SER A 196 -12.83 -18.80 3.39
N GLU A 197 -13.70 -18.46 2.44
CA GLU A 197 -13.54 -18.87 1.04
C GLU A 197 -12.38 -18.14 0.34
N GLN A 198 -12.17 -16.86 0.67
CA GLN A 198 -11.03 -16.09 0.15
C GLN A 198 -9.71 -16.67 0.66
N ALA A 199 -9.63 -17.04 1.93
CA ALA A 199 -8.46 -17.67 2.52
C ALA A 199 -8.16 -19.03 1.84
N ARG A 200 -9.16 -19.89 1.66
CA ARG A 200 -9.02 -21.18 0.95
C ARG A 200 -8.54 -20.99 -0.49
N LYS A 201 -9.12 -20.03 -1.20
CA LYS A 201 -8.75 -19.71 -2.59
C LYS A 201 -7.28 -19.31 -2.68
N LEU A 202 -6.81 -18.42 -1.80
CA LEU A 202 -5.40 -18.02 -1.74
C LEU A 202 -4.49 -19.18 -1.35
N LEU A 203 -4.89 -20.01 -0.37
CA LEU A 203 -4.12 -21.18 0.07
C LEU A 203 -3.87 -22.15 -1.10
N LYS A 204 -4.91 -22.42 -1.89
CA LYS A 204 -4.79 -23.23 -3.10
C LYS A 204 -3.82 -22.61 -4.10
N LYS A 205 -3.93 -21.31 -4.37
CA LYS A 205 -3.02 -20.61 -5.31
C LYS A 205 -1.56 -20.72 -4.87
N PHE A 206 -1.25 -20.44 -3.60
CA PHE A 206 0.12 -20.51 -3.12
C PHE A 206 0.67 -21.94 -3.11
N THR A 207 -0.16 -22.94 -2.81
CA THR A 207 0.23 -24.36 -2.90
C THR A 207 0.57 -24.74 -4.33
N ASP A 208 -0.32 -24.45 -5.29
CA ASP A 208 -0.10 -24.70 -6.72
C ASP A 208 1.17 -24.02 -7.25
N ILE A 209 1.47 -22.80 -6.76
CA ILE A 209 2.67 -22.05 -7.13
C ILE A 209 3.92 -22.69 -6.52
N MET A 210 3.88 -23.07 -5.24
CA MET A 210 5.01 -23.68 -4.53
C MET A 210 5.45 -25.00 -5.17
N GLU A 211 4.51 -25.82 -5.63
CA GLU A 211 4.80 -27.08 -6.34
C GLU A 211 5.54 -26.85 -7.66
N LYS A 212 5.35 -25.69 -8.28
CA LYS A 212 5.86 -25.37 -9.63
C LYS A 212 7.07 -24.45 -9.63
N THR A 213 7.48 -23.90 -8.48
CA THR A 213 8.57 -22.91 -8.40
C THR A 213 9.69 -23.34 -7.45
N SER A 214 10.94 -23.20 -7.91
CA SER A 214 12.12 -23.39 -7.06
C SER A 214 12.56 -22.11 -6.34
N THR A 215 12.28 -20.93 -6.91
CA THR A 215 12.88 -19.65 -6.48
C THR A 215 12.09 -18.91 -5.40
N ALA A 216 10.83 -19.25 -5.20
CA ALA A 216 9.96 -18.64 -4.19
C ALA A 216 9.42 -19.64 -3.14
N LYS A 217 9.99 -20.84 -3.08
CA LYS A 217 9.47 -21.95 -2.25
C LYS A 217 9.34 -21.57 -0.78
N ARG A 218 10.38 -20.97 -0.19
CA ARG A 218 10.36 -20.51 1.22
C ARG A 218 9.29 -19.45 1.48
N LEU A 219 9.15 -18.48 0.57
CA LEU A 219 8.12 -17.45 0.69
C LEU A 219 6.73 -18.08 0.64
N CYS A 220 6.49 -18.97 -0.31
CA CYS A 220 5.20 -19.65 -0.42
C CYS A 220 4.90 -20.52 0.81
N ALA A 221 5.89 -21.23 1.36
CA ALA A 221 5.72 -22.03 2.57
C ALA A 221 5.26 -21.18 3.76
N VAL A 222 5.95 -20.08 4.04
CA VAL A 222 5.56 -19.15 5.12
C VAL A 222 4.15 -18.59 4.89
N THR A 223 3.82 -18.24 3.64
CA THR A 223 2.49 -17.71 3.31
C THR A 223 1.38 -18.76 3.45
N ILE A 224 1.67 -20.01 3.09
CA ILE A 224 0.76 -21.15 3.27
C ILE A 224 0.50 -21.39 4.76
N ASP A 225 1.54 -21.36 5.59
CA ASP A 225 1.41 -21.54 7.04
C ASP A 225 0.57 -20.40 7.65
N ASN A 226 0.84 -19.14 7.26
CA ASN A 226 0.01 -18.01 7.68
C ASN A 226 -1.46 -18.18 7.29
N LEU A 227 -1.75 -18.67 6.07
CA LEU A 227 -3.14 -18.91 5.62
C LEU A 227 -3.81 -20.04 6.39
N ARG A 228 -3.08 -21.10 6.74
CA ARG A 228 -3.61 -22.20 7.58
C ARG A 228 -3.95 -21.71 8.99
N GLU A 229 -3.10 -20.88 9.57
CA GLU A 229 -3.37 -20.29 10.89
C GLU A 229 -4.56 -19.34 10.84
N ILE A 230 -4.66 -18.48 9.82
CA ILE A 230 -5.84 -17.63 9.58
C ILE A 230 -7.10 -18.50 9.50
N MET A 231 -7.07 -19.56 8.71
CA MET A 231 -8.21 -20.47 8.56
C MET A 231 -8.59 -21.21 9.84
N SER A 232 -7.70 -21.37 10.83
CA SER A 232 -8.05 -22.02 12.09
C SER A 232 -8.87 -21.13 13.03
N VAL A 233 -8.93 -19.83 12.75
CA VAL A 233 -9.65 -18.84 13.58
C VAL A 233 -10.83 -18.18 12.84
N LEU A 234 -11.08 -18.57 11.59
CA LEU A 234 -12.26 -18.19 10.79
C LEU A 234 -13.35 -19.27 10.92
#